data_AF-A0A535HP54-F1
#
_entry.id   AF-A0A535HP54-F1
#
_cell.length_a   1.000
_cell.length_b   1.000
_cell.length_c   1.000
_cell.angle_alpha   90.00
_cell.angle_beta   90.00
_cell.angle_gamma   90.00
#
_symmetry.space_group_name_H-M   'P 1'
#
loop_
_entity.id
_entity.type
_entity.pdbx_description
1 polymer ?
#
loop_
_entity_poly.entity_id
_entity_poly.type
_entity_poly.pdbx_seq_one_letter_code
_entity_poly.pdbx_strand_id
1 'polypeptide(L)' 'MKQALVLNAIDPAIGGVLIRGEKGTAKSTAVRALAKLLPELEVVADCRYGCPPDAPEVQCAECRARVAAGE' A
#
# COMPACT_ATOMS: atom_id res chain seq x y z
N MET A 1 9.04 8.52 -15.36
CA MET A 1 9.04 7.94 -13.99
C MET A 1 7.96 8.55 -13.10
N LYS A 2 8.02 9.85 -12.76
CA LYS A 2 7.05 10.47 -11.83
C LYS A 2 5.59 10.27 -12.23
N GLN A 3 5.22 10.58 -13.48
CA GLN A 3 3.85 10.41 -13.97
C GLN A 3 3.36 8.97 -13.87
N ALA A 4 4.18 7.98 -14.25
CA ALA A 4 3.81 6.57 -14.15
C ALA A 4 3.52 6.14 -12.70
N LEU A 5 4.32 6.63 -11.74
CA LEU A 5 4.09 6.36 -10.32
C LEU A 5 2.83 7.06 -9.78
N VAL A 6 2.57 8.30 -10.21
CA VAL A 6 1.35 9.03 -9.82
C VAL A 6 0.10 8.36 -10.39
N LEU A 7 0.13 7.99 -11.67
CA LEU A 7 -0.97 7.28 -12.31
C LEU A 7 -1.25 5.95 -11.61
N ASN A 8 -0.22 5.20 -11.24
CA ASN A 8 -0.38 3.94 -10.53
C ASN A 8 -0.91 4.11 -9.09
N ALA A 9 -0.62 5.24 -8.43
CA ALA A 9 -1.22 5.57 -7.14
C ALA A 9 -2.70 5.97 -7.25
N ILE A 10 -3.12 6.54 -8.39
CA ILE A 10 -4.52 6.91 -8.66
C ILE A 10 -5.34 5.68 -9.07
N ASP A 11 -4.81 4.88 -9.99
CA ASP A 11 -5.46 3.68 -10.52
C ASP A 11 -4.49 2.49 -10.48
N PRO A 12 -4.59 1.64 -9.44
CA PRO A 12 -3.80 0.43 -9.33
C PRO A 12 -4.08 -0.61 -10.44
N ALA A 13 -5.23 -0.53 -11.14
CA ALA A 13 -5.59 -1.48 -12.21
C ALA A 13 -4.69 -1.33 -13.45
N ILE A 14 -3.97 -0.21 -13.56
CA ILE A 14 -2.90 -0.01 -14.57
C ILE A 14 -1.80 -1.10 -14.46
N GLY A 15 -1.66 -1.73 -13.28
CA GLY A 15 -0.69 -2.79 -13.04
C GLY A 15 0.70 -2.28 -12.65
N GLY A 16 1.71 -3.14 -12.72
CA GLY A 16 3.06 -2.82 -12.25
C GLY A 16 3.82 -1.83 -13.14
N VAL A 17 4.57 -0.90 -12.53
CA VAL A 17 5.45 0.03 -13.24
C VAL A 17 6.89 -0.49 -13.27
N LEU A 18 7.41 -0.82 -14.46
CA LEU A 18 8.80 -1.22 -14.64
C LEU A 18 9.71 0.01 -14.83
N ILE A 19 10.61 0.26 -13.87
CA ILE A 19 11.59 1.36 -13.93
C ILE A 19 12.98 0.80 -14.24
N ARG A 20 13.48 1.03 -15.45
CA ARG A 20 14.86 0.68 -15.86
C ARG A 20 15.78 1.90 -15.81
N GLY A 21 17.06 1.65 -15.53
CA GLY A 21 18.12 2.67 -15.53
C GLY A 21 19.36 2.20 -14.80
N GLU A 22 20.48 2.92 -14.96
CA GLU A 22 21.77 2.59 -14.35
C GLU A 22 21.77 2.73 -12.82
N LYS A 23 22.81 2.23 -12.15
CA LYS A 23 23.03 2.49 -10.71
C LYS A 23 23.14 4.00 -10.48
N GLY A 24 22.57 4.51 -9.39
CA GLY A 24 22.63 5.95 -9.06
C GLY A 24 21.52 6.82 -9.66
N THR A 25 20.59 6.25 -10.43
CA THR A 25 19.46 6.98 -11.05
C THR A 25 18.26 7.22 -10.11
N ALA A 26 18.44 7.09 -8.79
CA ALA A 26 17.42 7.37 -7.77
C ALA A 26 16.06 6.63 -7.91
N LYS A 27 16.01 5.49 -8.62
CA LYS A 27 14.78 4.69 -8.83
C LYS A 27 14.07 4.31 -7.52
N SER A 28 14.81 3.70 -6.59
CA SER A 28 14.28 3.34 -5.27
C SER A 28 13.96 4.56 -4.40
N THR A 29 14.72 5.64 -4.57
CA THR A 29 14.50 6.90 -3.84
C THR A 29 13.16 7.50 -4.24
N ALA A 30 12.84 7.53 -5.53
CA ALA A 30 11.57 8.06 -6.03
C ALA A 30 10.36 7.27 -5.52
N VAL A 31 10.42 5.93 -5.53
CA VAL A 31 9.33 5.08 -5.02
C VAL A 31 9.11 5.30 -3.51
N ARG A 32 10.18 5.33 -2.73
CA ARG A 32 10.10 5.56 -1.26
C ARG A 32 9.64 6.98 -0.94
N ALA A 33 10.07 7.97 -1.72
CA ALA A 33 9.64 9.35 -1.55
C ALA A 33 8.14 9.49 -1.82
N LEU A 34 7.61 8.81 -2.85
CA LEU A 34 6.17 8.82 -3.12
C LEU A 34 5.36 8.24 -1.96
N ALA A 35 5.79 7.12 -1.38
CA ALA A 35 5.10 6.52 -0.24
C ALA A 35 4.99 7.47 0.97
N LYS A 36 5.98 8.35 1.18
CA LYS A 36 5.96 9.37 2.23
C LYS A 36 5.05 10.57 1.94
N LEU A 37 4.63 10.76 0.70
CA LEU A 37 3.75 11.85 0.28
C LEU A 37 2.27 11.45 0.27
N LEU A 38 1.98 10.15 0.28
CA LEU A 38 0.62 9.64 0.33
C LEU A 38 0.06 9.74 1.75
N PRO A 39 -1.28 9.82 1.89
CA PRO A 39 -1.93 9.75 3.21
C PRO A 39 -1.56 8.48 3.95
N GLU A 40 -1.57 8.55 5.28
CA GLU A 40 -1.48 7.36 6.12
C GLU A 40 -2.72 6.49 5.92
N LEU A 41 -2.54 5.17 6.00
CA LEU A 41 -3.64 4.21 5.96
C LEU A 41 -4.01 3.81 7.39
N GLU A 42 -5.30 3.95 7.71
CA GLU A 42 -5.87 3.35 8.91
C GLU A 42 -5.91 1.83 8.74
N VAL A 43 -5.27 1.10 9.65
CA VAL A 43 -5.17 -0.36 9.60
C VAL A 43 -5.43 -0.96 10.98
N VAL A 44 -5.96 -2.18 11.00
CA VAL A 44 -6.09 -2.96 12.24
C VAL A 44 -4.69 -3.13 12.86
N ALA A 45 -4.58 -2.77 14.15
CA ALA A 45 -3.33 -2.87 14.90
C ALA A 45 -2.74 -4.29 14.82
N ASP A 46 -1.42 -4.36 14.60
CA ASP A 46 -0.63 -5.59 14.47
C ASP A 46 -1.00 -6.51 13.29
N CYS A 47 -1.85 -6.05 12.36
CA CYS A 47 -2.18 -6.82 11.18
C CYS A 47 -1.02 -6.82 10.16
N ARG A 48 -0.45 -7.99 9.89
CA ARG A 48 0.62 -8.18 8.87
C ARG A 48 0.22 -7.70 7.47
N TYR A 49 -1.07 -7.74 7.15
CA TYR A 49 -1.59 -7.40 5.82
C TYR A 49 -2.11 -5.97 5.73
N GLY A 50 -2.14 -5.21 6.83
CA GLY A 50 -2.68 -3.86 6.87
C GLY A 50 -4.17 -3.82 6.54
N CYS A 51 -4.96 -4.72 7.12
CA CYS A 51 -6.39 -4.77 6.83
C CYS A 51 -7.10 -3.49 7.30
N PRO A 52 -8.08 -2.98 6.53
CA PRO A 52 -8.86 -1.82 6.92
C PRO A 52 -9.75 -2.13 8.14
N PRO A 53 -9.84 -1.24 9.14
CA PRO A 53 -10.67 -1.45 10.32
C PRO A 53 -12.18 -1.35 10.02
N ASP A 54 -12.56 -0.58 9.00
CA ASP A 54 -13.94 -0.23 8.64
C ASP A 54 -14.56 -1.13 7.55
N ALA A 55 -13.81 -2.09 7.01
CA ALA A 55 -14.28 -3.00 5.97
C ALA A 55 -14.03 -4.50 6.33
N PRO A 56 -14.82 -5.08 7.26
CA PRO A 56 -14.64 -6.46 7.74
C PRO A 56 -14.66 -7.55 6.65
N GLU A 57 -15.35 -7.30 5.53
CA GLU A 57 -15.48 -8.22 4.41
C GLU A 57 -14.17 -8.44 3.66
N VAL A 58 -13.26 -7.46 3.66
CA VAL A 58 -11.92 -7.56 3.04
C VAL A 58 -10.81 -7.84 4.04
N GLN A 59 -11.12 -7.95 5.34
CA GLN A 59 -10.14 -8.27 6.36
C GLN A 59 -9.55 -9.69 6.18
N CYS A 60 -8.37 -9.93 6.75
CA CYS A 60 -7.79 -11.28 6.77
C CYS A 60 -8.55 -12.17 7.78
N ALA A 61 -8.30 -13.48 7.73
CA ALA A 61 -8.94 -14.44 8.63
C ALA A 61 -8.64 -14.15 10.12
N GLU A 62 -7.43 -13.68 10.43
CA GLU A 62 -7.01 -13.34 11.79
C GLU A 62 -7.76 -12.11 12.34
N CYS A 63 -7.84 -11.03 11.56
CA CYS A 63 -8.59 -9.83 11.97
C CYS A 63 -10.08 -10.15 12.18
N ARG A 64 -10.70 -10.94 11.29
CA ARG A 64 -12.09 -11.36 11.48
C ARG A 64 -12.30 -12.19 12.75
N ALA A 65 -11.35 -13.07 13.09
CA ALA A 65 -11.42 -13.86 14.31
C ALA A 65 -11.33 -12.99 15.57
N ARG A 66 -10.48 -11.96 15.55
CA ARG A 66 -10.33 -10.99 16.65
C ARG A 66 -11.61 -10.16 16.84
N VAL A 67 -12.19 -9.65 15.75
CA VAL A 67 -13.48 -8.95 15.78
C VAL A 67 -14.59 -9.85 16.35
N ALA A 68 -14.64 -11.12 15.95
CA ALA A 68 -15.61 -12.08 16.49
C ALA A 68 -15.40 -12.40 17.97
N ALA A 69 -14.17 -12.27 18.47
CA ALA A 69 -13.82 -12.43 19.89
C ALA A 69 -14.10 -11.16 20.72
N GLY A 70 -14.48 -10.05 20.09
CA GLY A 70 -14.83 -8.79 20.77
C GLY A 70 -13.64 -7.87 21.05
N GLU A 71 -12.51 -8.07 20.36
CA GLU A 71 -11.45 -7.04 20.21
C GLU A 71 -11.84 -6.01 19.15
#